data_AF-G0EKY8-F1
#
_entry.id   AF-G0EKY8-F1
#
_cell.length_a   1.000
_cell.length_b   1.000
_cell.length_c   1.000
_cell.angle_alpha   90.00
_cell.angle_beta   90.00
_cell.angle_gamma   90.00
#
_symmetry.space_group_name_H-M   'P 1'
#
loop_
_entity.id
_entity.type
_entity.pdbx_description
1 polymer ?
#
loop_
_entity_poly.entity_id
_entity_poly.type
_entity_poly.pdbx_seq_one_letter_code
_entity_poly.pdbx_strand_id
1 'polypeptide(L)'
;MNISVKLHNLLKEEQSELDASYKIEKNKDNIIIISKNGRALHSKYNINNECKRALENINKNKNLLIIYGYGLGYTLKYLLENIDEYFNKEIIKTLKIIVVIEDAAVFKYSYYNIYNTDNNNIFFIYKDDSINYVNNIIDYKSINGINLVLLPSLTKEEKDNANIFYTQILNIMEKEISNIFTNMYFENIWTKNIIFNSEYIKKSSDIIHFKNAFKGFKALLICPGPTLKHSIEYIKKERENFFIICVDTSYSVLCKHGIIPDFIITVDGGFFNSLDFVYENRAFPYLVMDISANKIIPRNINADIIRFTSSENLGIIKYIQKFTELSCLTTSSTVATTMIDFANYIGLDEVLLIGFDNSYPFYERHMKHALSYEYMVNKTNKLKTYESYYFNAIKNNTNIDNYPPTEFVFESQMEYFNEFRDRYSNMKIKRITKEAVKIDSIEEGSIENFYVDNIREKALNIANGIYKKDSDTDIKKAYIELKNILEEFRNILSNTYNNINNNLNNIDELYNETMNLVKEYQKKASILQTILSTTILMCERGERETREKLIFLIAESLRNVNYFFTRISLIIEKL
;
A
#
# COMPACT_ATOMS: atom_id res chain seq x y z
N MET A 1 -27.08 -17.05 -8.84
CA MET A 1 -26.49 -17.51 -7.56
C MET A 1 -25.00 -17.22 -7.55
N ASN A 2 -24.51 -16.48 -6.54
CA ASN A 2 -23.07 -16.23 -6.36
C ASN A 2 -22.45 -17.39 -5.57
N ILE A 3 -21.87 -18.36 -6.26
CA ILE A 3 -21.21 -19.51 -5.65
C ILE A 3 -19.74 -19.60 -6.02
N SER A 4 -18.94 -20.19 -5.12
CA SER A 4 -17.56 -20.51 -5.43
C SER A 4 -17.43 -21.55 -6.55
N VAL A 5 -16.29 -21.52 -7.26
CA VAL A 5 -15.99 -22.47 -8.32
C VAL A 5 -16.01 -23.91 -7.78
N LYS A 6 -15.51 -24.11 -6.55
CA LYS A 6 -15.49 -25.41 -5.89
C LYS A 6 -16.90 -25.91 -5.61
N LEU A 7 -17.76 -25.06 -5.06
CA LEU A 7 -19.16 -25.40 -4.81
C LEU A 7 -19.90 -25.68 -6.14
N HIS A 8 -19.67 -24.88 -7.17
CA HIS A 8 -20.26 -25.09 -8.50
C HIS A 8 -19.91 -26.45 -9.09
N ASN A 9 -18.64 -26.86 -8.98
CA ASN A 9 -18.20 -28.16 -9.48
C ASN A 9 -18.84 -29.30 -8.70
N LEU A 10 -18.87 -29.21 -7.36
CA LEU A 10 -19.52 -30.20 -6.51
C LEU A 10 -21.00 -30.36 -6.83
N LEU A 11 -21.73 -29.28 -7.15
CA LEU A 11 -23.16 -29.35 -7.48
C LEU A 11 -23.47 -30.05 -8.80
N LYS A 12 -22.47 -30.18 -9.69
CA LYS A 12 -22.58 -30.89 -10.98
C LYS A 12 -22.28 -32.38 -10.88
N GLU A 13 -21.65 -32.83 -9.80
CA GLU A 13 -21.33 -34.25 -9.60
C GLU A 13 -22.57 -35.02 -9.11
N GLU A 14 -22.75 -36.26 -9.59
CA GLU A 14 -23.86 -37.13 -9.12
C GLU A 14 -23.74 -37.46 -7.62
N GLN A 15 -22.54 -37.41 -7.05
CA GLN A 15 -22.29 -37.57 -5.61
C GLN A 15 -22.85 -36.41 -4.76
N SER A 16 -23.40 -35.37 -5.39
CA SER A 16 -24.07 -34.26 -4.71
C SER A 16 -25.57 -34.51 -4.48
N GLU A 17 -26.05 -35.75 -4.62
CA GLU A 17 -27.41 -36.14 -4.26
C GLU A 17 -27.46 -36.75 -2.85
N LEU A 18 -28.62 -36.66 -2.20
CA LEU A 18 -28.82 -37.22 -0.87
C LEU A 18 -28.81 -38.75 -0.96
N ASP A 19 -27.80 -39.39 -0.37
CA ASP A 19 -27.67 -40.84 -0.29
C ASP A 19 -28.39 -41.44 0.94
N ALA A 20 -28.17 -42.74 1.19
CA ALA A 20 -28.78 -43.46 2.30
C ALA A 20 -28.36 -42.97 3.70
N SER A 21 -27.32 -42.14 3.81
CA SER A 21 -26.88 -41.54 5.09
C SER A 21 -27.79 -40.40 5.56
N TYR A 22 -28.66 -39.90 4.67
CA TYR A 22 -29.60 -38.82 4.94
C TYR A 22 -31.02 -39.36 5.16
N LYS A 23 -31.68 -38.82 6.18
CA LYS A 23 -33.10 -39.07 6.45
C LYS A 23 -33.88 -37.76 6.39
N ILE A 24 -34.81 -37.68 5.45
CA ILE A 24 -35.74 -36.55 5.31
C ILE A 24 -37.04 -36.87 6.07
N GLU A 25 -37.46 -35.99 6.95
CA GLU A 25 -38.72 -36.10 7.68
C GLU A 25 -39.40 -34.72 7.81
N LYS A 26 -40.69 -34.69 8.16
CA LYS A 26 -41.38 -33.45 8.53
C LYS A 26 -41.58 -33.41 10.03
N ASN A 27 -41.37 -32.25 10.64
CA ASN A 27 -41.66 -32.04 12.06
C ASN A 27 -43.18 -31.85 12.30
N LYS A 28 -43.56 -31.59 13.55
CA LYS A 28 -44.97 -31.36 13.95
C LYS A 28 -45.63 -30.18 13.24
N ASP A 29 -44.83 -29.22 12.76
CA ASP A 29 -45.28 -28.02 12.04
C ASP A 29 -45.18 -28.19 10.52
N ASN A 30 -45.03 -29.43 10.03
CA ASN A 30 -44.87 -29.77 8.61
C ASN A 30 -43.60 -29.19 7.93
N ILE A 31 -42.61 -28.74 8.71
CA ILE A 31 -41.33 -28.22 8.21
C ILE A 31 -40.38 -29.39 7.93
N ILE A 32 -39.68 -29.34 6.80
CA ILE A 32 -38.72 -30.36 6.38
C ILE A 32 -37.48 -30.34 7.28
N ILE A 33 -37.05 -31.52 7.72
CA ILE A 33 -35.82 -31.71 8.49
C ILE A 33 -35.03 -32.83 7.86
N ILE A 34 -33.72 -32.60 7.74
CA ILE A 34 -32.77 -33.61 7.31
C ILE A 34 -31.91 -34.00 8.52
N SER A 35 -31.75 -35.31 8.72
CA SER A 35 -30.76 -35.87 9.63
C SER A 35 -29.68 -36.58 8.84
N LYS A 36 -28.40 -36.30 9.14
CA LYS A 36 -27.25 -36.99 8.56
C LYS A 36 -26.62 -37.88 9.62
N ASN A 37 -26.44 -39.17 9.33
CA ASN A 37 -25.87 -40.14 10.29
C ASN A 37 -26.57 -40.11 11.67
N GLY A 38 -27.91 -39.98 11.68
CA GLY A 38 -28.71 -39.91 12.89
C GLY A 38 -28.72 -38.57 13.64
N ARG A 39 -27.92 -37.59 13.23
CA ARG A 39 -27.90 -36.22 13.79
C ARG A 39 -28.75 -35.29 12.95
N ALA A 40 -29.72 -34.62 13.57
CA ALA A 40 -30.54 -33.63 12.88
C ALA A 40 -29.73 -32.36 12.56
N LEU A 41 -29.88 -31.83 11.34
CA LEU A 41 -29.23 -30.58 10.92
C LEU A 41 -29.94 -29.35 11.48
N HIS A 42 -31.19 -29.50 11.94
CA HIS A 42 -31.98 -28.48 12.63
C HIS A 42 -32.82 -29.10 13.75
N SER A 43 -33.33 -28.24 14.63
CA SER A 43 -34.23 -28.56 15.73
C SER A 43 -35.49 -29.26 15.24
N LYS A 44 -35.74 -30.48 15.76
CA LYS A 44 -36.98 -31.24 15.49
C LYS A 44 -38.22 -30.62 16.12
N TYR A 45 -38.04 -29.69 17.05
CA TYR A 45 -39.12 -29.16 17.88
C TYR A 45 -39.48 -27.71 17.54
N ASN A 46 -38.48 -26.85 17.33
CA ASN A 46 -38.72 -25.43 17.07
C ASN A 46 -37.50 -24.80 16.35
N ILE A 47 -37.64 -24.63 15.03
CA ILE A 47 -36.61 -24.06 14.16
C ILE A 47 -36.53 -22.54 14.31
N ASN A 48 -37.65 -21.85 14.50
CA ASN A 48 -37.66 -20.39 14.69
C ASN A 48 -36.86 -19.99 15.93
N ASN A 49 -36.97 -20.74 17.03
CA ASN A 49 -36.18 -20.48 18.24
C ASN A 49 -34.69 -20.79 18.03
N GLU A 50 -34.35 -21.80 17.22
CA GLU A 50 -32.97 -22.08 16.82
C GLU A 50 -32.38 -20.90 16.02
N CYS A 51 -33.11 -20.39 15.04
CA CYS A 51 -32.70 -19.23 14.25
C CYS A 51 -32.52 -17.99 15.12
N LYS A 52 -33.47 -17.69 16.02
CA LYS A 52 -33.36 -16.56 16.95
C LYS A 52 -32.10 -16.64 17.81
N ARG A 53 -31.81 -17.82 18.37
CA ARG A 53 -30.60 -18.05 19.19
C ARG A 53 -29.32 -17.92 18.37
N ALA A 54 -29.28 -18.43 17.14
CA ALA A 54 -28.11 -18.31 16.28
C ALA A 54 -27.79 -16.84 15.93
N LEU A 55 -28.82 -16.00 15.81
CA LEU A 55 -28.71 -14.59 15.40
C LEU A 55 -28.63 -13.61 16.60
N GLU A 56 -28.69 -14.10 17.84
CA GLU A 56 -28.88 -13.26 19.05
C GLU A 56 -27.73 -12.26 19.29
N ASN A 57 -26.50 -12.63 18.90
CA ASN A 57 -25.28 -11.85 19.16
C ASN A 57 -24.85 -11.00 17.95
N ILE A 58 -25.72 -10.79 16.97
CA ILE A 58 -25.42 -9.91 15.84
C ILE A 58 -25.27 -8.47 16.34
N ASN A 59 -24.11 -7.88 16.05
CA ASN A 59 -23.93 -6.45 16.18
C ASN A 59 -24.52 -5.76 14.94
N LYS A 60 -25.56 -4.93 15.18
CA LYS A 60 -26.35 -4.28 14.14
C LYS A 60 -25.57 -3.27 13.28
N ASN A 61 -24.38 -2.85 13.73
CA ASN A 61 -23.52 -1.86 13.07
C ASN A 61 -22.45 -2.47 12.16
N LYS A 62 -22.33 -3.80 12.12
CA LYS A 62 -21.33 -4.51 11.30
C LYS A 62 -21.95 -4.98 9.99
N ASN A 63 -21.30 -4.68 8.87
CA ASN A 63 -21.84 -4.89 7.53
C ASN A 63 -21.25 -6.12 6.79
N LEU A 64 -20.43 -6.94 7.44
CA LEU A 64 -20.08 -8.27 6.96
C LEU A 64 -20.64 -9.33 7.91
N LEU A 65 -21.47 -10.23 7.40
CA LEU A 65 -22.01 -11.37 8.13
C LEU A 65 -21.47 -12.67 7.53
N ILE A 66 -20.88 -13.52 8.38
CA ILE A 66 -20.49 -14.87 8.03
C ILE A 66 -21.46 -15.82 8.73
N ILE A 67 -22.25 -16.57 7.95
CA ILE A 67 -23.05 -17.69 8.45
C ILE A 67 -22.27 -18.95 8.14
N TYR A 68 -21.71 -19.57 9.17
CA TYR A 68 -21.00 -20.84 9.03
C TYR A 68 -21.97 -21.99 9.32
N GLY A 69 -22.16 -22.85 8.32
CA GLY A 69 -23.19 -23.87 8.33
C GLY A 69 -24.49 -23.36 7.70
N TYR A 70 -24.82 -23.86 6.52
CA TYR A 70 -26.08 -23.55 5.84
C TYR A 70 -27.21 -24.45 6.30
N GLY A 71 -26.94 -25.73 6.59
CA GLY A 71 -27.96 -26.73 6.84
C GLY A 71 -29.01 -26.73 5.71
N LEU A 72 -30.25 -26.41 6.06
CA LEU A 72 -31.40 -26.26 5.14
C LEU A 72 -31.76 -24.80 4.84
N GLY A 73 -30.85 -23.86 5.07
CA GLY A 73 -31.05 -22.44 4.78
C GLY A 73 -32.04 -21.70 5.69
N TYR A 74 -32.58 -22.35 6.73
CA TYR A 74 -33.59 -21.74 7.61
C TYR A 74 -33.08 -20.50 8.35
N THR A 75 -31.83 -20.49 8.80
CA THR A 75 -31.23 -19.32 9.46
C THR A 75 -31.11 -18.14 8.50
N LEU A 76 -30.67 -18.39 7.26
CA LEU A 76 -30.57 -17.35 6.22
C LEU A 76 -31.96 -16.81 5.85
N LYS A 77 -32.93 -17.71 5.61
CA LYS A 77 -34.32 -17.33 5.31
C LYS A 77 -34.92 -16.48 6.42
N TYR A 78 -34.82 -16.95 7.66
CA TYR A 78 -35.33 -16.25 8.84
C TYR A 78 -34.70 -14.86 8.99
N LEU A 79 -33.37 -14.76 8.81
CA LEU A 79 -32.68 -13.47 8.87
C LEU A 79 -33.21 -12.49 7.81
N LEU A 80 -33.39 -12.94 6.57
CA LEU A 80 -33.81 -12.07 5.48
C LEU A 80 -35.27 -11.60 5.63
N GLU A 81 -36.15 -12.46 6.16
CA GLU A 81 -37.54 -12.09 6.48
C GLU A 81 -37.66 -11.10 7.65
N ASN A 82 -36.66 -11.05 8.53
CA ASN A 82 -36.65 -10.22 9.75
C ASN A 82 -35.45 -9.26 9.82
N ILE A 83 -34.92 -8.86 8.67
CA ILE A 83 -33.59 -8.20 8.59
C ILE A 83 -33.50 -6.88 9.37
N ASP A 84 -34.62 -6.14 9.43
CA ASP A 84 -34.74 -4.88 10.18
C ASP A 84 -34.63 -5.08 11.71
N GLU A 85 -34.86 -6.30 12.23
CA GLU A 85 -34.65 -6.61 13.65
C GLU A 85 -33.15 -6.71 14.00
N TYR A 86 -32.33 -7.12 13.03
CA TYR A 86 -30.92 -7.48 13.22
C TYR A 86 -29.92 -6.43 12.72
N PHE A 87 -30.31 -5.58 11.78
CA PHE A 87 -29.43 -4.56 11.20
C PHE A 87 -30.12 -3.20 11.08
N ASN A 88 -29.32 -2.14 11.19
CA ASN A 88 -29.81 -0.78 10.94
C ASN A 88 -30.04 -0.56 9.43
N LYS A 89 -31.01 0.30 9.06
CA LYS A 89 -31.37 0.59 7.66
C LYS A 89 -30.19 1.02 6.77
N GLU A 90 -29.21 1.71 7.33
CA GLU A 90 -27.99 2.11 6.60
C GLU A 90 -27.06 0.92 6.35
N ILE A 91 -26.93 0.03 7.34
CA ILE A 91 -26.10 -1.17 7.24
C ILE A 91 -26.68 -2.15 6.23
N ILE A 92 -28.02 -2.31 6.19
CA ILE A 92 -28.69 -3.20 5.21
C ILE A 92 -28.28 -2.87 3.76
N LYS A 93 -28.09 -1.58 3.43
CA LYS A 93 -27.67 -1.15 2.09
C LYS A 93 -26.27 -1.62 1.69
N THR A 94 -25.41 -1.85 2.68
CA THR A 94 -24.00 -2.24 2.48
C THR A 94 -23.70 -3.65 2.99
N LEU A 95 -24.71 -4.36 3.51
CA LEU A 95 -24.55 -5.67 4.12
C LEU A 95 -24.12 -6.69 3.07
N LYS A 96 -22.99 -7.35 3.33
CA LYS A 96 -22.55 -8.54 2.60
C LYS A 96 -22.70 -9.77 3.49
N ILE A 97 -23.26 -10.85 2.94
CA ILE A 97 -23.46 -12.12 3.65
C ILE A 97 -22.66 -13.22 2.96
N ILE A 98 -21.78 -13.87 3.71
CA ILE A 98 -21.05 -15.07 3.26
C ILE A 98 -21.64 -16.27 3.99
N VAL A 99 -22.07 -17.25 3.24
CA VAL A 99 -22.65 -18.49 3.76
C VAL A 99 -21.69 -19.63 3.45
N VAL A 100 -21.16 -20.27 4.48
CA VAL A 100 -20.24 -21.40 4.34
C VAL A 100 -21.03 -22.70 4.34
N ILE A 101 -20.96 -23.41 3.22
CA ILE A 101 -21.61 -24.68 2.94
C ILE A 101 -20.73 -25.83 3.42
N GLU A 102 -21.21 -26.56 4.40
CA GLU A 102 -20.60 -27.75 4.98
C GLU A 102 -20.83 -29.01 4.13
N ASP A 103 -21.95 -29.03 3.39
CA ASP A 103 -22.47 -30.19 2.66
C ASP A 103 -23.20 -29.75 1.37
N ALA A 104 -22.60 -30.07 0.22
CA ALA A 104 -23.12 -29.65 -1.09
C ALA A 104 -24.44 -30.34 -1.46
N ALA A 105 -24.67 -31.59 -1.02
CA ALA A 105 -25.89 -32.33 -1.33
C ALA A 105 -27.10 -31.77 -0.60
N VAL A 106 -26.91 -31.44 0.69
CA VAL A 106 -27.93 -30.76 1.49
C VAL A 106 -28.20 -29.36 0.94
N PHE A 107 -27.16 -28.61 0.57
CA PHE A 107 -27.31 -27.29 -0.05
C PHE A 107 -28.13 -27.36 -1.34
N LYS A 108 -27.79 -28.28 -2.26
CA LYS A 108 -28.53 -28.49 -3.52
C LYS A 108 -30.01 -28.79 -3.25
N TYR A 109 -30.29 -29.75 -2.39
CA TYR A 109 -31.66 -30.12 -2.04
C TYR A 109 -32.44 -28.94 -1.47
N SER A 110 -31.86 -28.23 -0.49
CA SER A 110 -32.48 -27.09 0.16
C SER A 110 -32.71 -25.91 -0.79
N TYR A 111 -31.74 -25.60 -1.65
CA TYR A 111 -31.85 -24.50 -2.60
C TYR A 111 -33.03 -24.68 -3.57
N TYR A 112 -33.28 -25.91 -4.04
CA TYR A 112 -34.39 -26.19 -4.94
C TYR A 112 -35.74 -26.42 -4.24
N ASN A 113 -35.75 -26.92 -3.00
CA ASN A 113 -36.98 -27.37 -2.33
C ASN A 113 -37.43 -26.52 -1.13
N ILE A 114 -36.55 -25.70 -0.55
CA ILE A 114 -36.81 -25.00 0.72
C ILE A 114 -36.66 -23.49 0.58
N TYR A 115 -35.47 -23.02 0.20
CA TYR A 115 -35.19 -21.58 0.09
C TYR A 115 -34.06 -21.29 -0.90
N ASN A 116 -34.39 -20.50 -1.91
CA ASN A 116 -33.44 -19.86 -2.81
C ASN A 116 -33.48 -18.33 -2.64
N THR A 117 -32.42 -17.70 -3.11
CA THR A 117 -32.31 -16.24 -3.14
C THR A 117 -31.46 -15.82 -4.33
N ASP A 118 -31.88 -14.74 -4.98
CA ASP A 118 -31.16 -14.06 -6.06
C ASP A 118 -30.50 -12.76 -5.57
N ASN A 119 -30.38 -12.59 -4.26
CA ASN A 119 -29.73 -11.40 -3.69
C ASN A 119 -28.23 -11.40 -3.99
N ASN A 120 -27.79 -10.42 -4.77
CA ASN A 120 -26.40 -10.25 -5.21
C ASN A 120 -25.40 -10.02 -4.06
N ASN A 121 -25.87 -9.66 -2.87
CA ASN A 121 -25.02 -9.44 -1.70
C ASN A 121 -24.77 -10.72 -0.88
N ILE A 122 -25.34 -11.86 -1.29
CA ILE A 122 -25.18 -13.16 -0.62
C ILE A 122 -24.27 -14.05 -1.46
N PHE A 123 -23.21 -14.56 -0.85
CA PHE A 123 -22.20 -15.42 -1.48
C PHE A 123 -22.16 -16.77 -0.77
N PHE A 124 -22.25 -17.86 -1.53
CA PHE A 124 -22.14 -19.21 -1.00
C PHE A 124 -20.75 -19.78 -1.31
N ILE A 125 -20.03 -20.19 -0.28
CA ILE A 125 -18.70 -20.80 -0.41
C ILE A 125 -18.73 -22.19 0.22
N TYR A 126 -17.92 -23.11 -0.28
CA TYR A 126 -17.74 -24.41 0.34
C TYR A 126 -16.74 -24.32 1.50
N LYS A 127 -16.92 -25.12 2.55
CA LYS A 127 -16.05 -25.13 3.74
C LYS A 127 -14.55 -25.28 3.44
N ASP A 128 -14.22 -25.96 2.34
CA ASP A 128 -12.85 -26.22 1.91
C ASP A 128 -12.35 -25.22 0.86
N ASP A 129 -13.06 -24.10 0.64
CA ASP A 129 -12.57 -23.03 -0.21
C ASP A 129 -11.40 -22.28 0.44
N SER A 130 -10.44 -21.88 -0.39
CA SER A 130 -9.33 -21.05 0.08
C SER A 130 -9.81 -19.66 0.49
N ILE A 131 -9.17 -19.09 1.51
CA ILE A 131 -9.39 -17.70 1.93
C ILE A 131 -9.17 -16.69 0.80
N ASN A 132 -8.32 -17.01 -0.19
CA ASN A 132 -8.07 -16.16 -1.35
C ASN A 132 -9.35 -15.89 -2.17
N TYR A 133 -10.28 -16.85 -2.22
CA TYR A 133 -11.56 -16.63 -2.91
C TYR A 133 -12.40 -15.57 -2.18
N VAL A 134 -12.42 -15.60 -0.86
CA VAL A 134 -13.10 -14.61 -0.01
C VAL A 134 -12.48 -13.22 -0.20
N ASN A 135 -11.15 -13.15 -0.27
CA ASN A 135 -10.43 -11.89 -0.47
C ASN A 135 -10.79 -11.20 -1.80
N ASN A 136 -11.15 -11.97 -2.83
CA ASN A 136 -11.56 -11.42 -4.11
C ASN A 136 -13.01 -10.88 -4.11
N ILE A 137 -13.83 -11.27 -3.13
CA ILE A 137 -15.25 -10.87 -3.02
C ILE A 137 -15.43 -9.67 -2.08
N ILE A 138 -14.60 -9.60 -1.05
CA ILE A 138 -14.70 -8.59 -0.01
C ILE A 138 -13.77 -7.41 -0.33
N ASP A 139 -14.36 -6.23 -0.48
CA ASP A 139 -13.61 -4.98 -0.36
C ASP A 139 -13.52 -4.61 1.12
N TYR A 140 -12.44 -5.03 1.78
CA TYR A 140 -12.21 -4.82 3.20
C TYR A 140 -12.21 -3.33 3.60
N LYS A 141 -11.98 -2.41 2.65
CA LYS A 141 -12.04 -0.96 2.90
C LYS A 141 -13.46 -0.48 3.20
N SER A 142 -14.46 -1.17 2.66
CA SER A 142 -15.88 -0.89 2.85
C SER A 142 -16.51 -1.59 4.06
N ILE A 143 -15.76 -2.46 4.75
CA ILE A 143 -16.27 -3.25 5.87
C ILE A 143 -16.02 -2.52 7.19
N ASN A 144 -17.06 -2.34 8.00
CA ASN A 144 -16.97 -1.72 9.33
C ASN A 144 -16.82 -2.74 10.46
N GLY A 145 -17.05 -4.02 10.17
CA GLY A 145 -16.77 -5.12 11.08
C GLY A 145 -17.46 -6.40 10.65
N ILE A 146 -17.15 -7.48 11.38
CA ILE A 146 -17.58 -8.85 11.05
C ILE A 146 -18.45 -9.44 12.15
N ASN A 147 -19.62 -9.96 11.78
CA ASN A 147 -20.46 -10.85 12.59
C ASN A 147 -20.20 -12.30 12.16
N LEU A 148 -20.07 -13.21 13.13
CA LEU A 148 -20.02 -14.65 12.91
C LEU A 148 -21.27 -15.29 13.52
N VAL A 149 -22.02 -16.00 12.70
CA VAL A 149 -23.17 -16.80 13.10
C VAL A 149 -22.83 -18.26 12.82
N LEU A 150 -22.89 -19.09 13.85
CA LEU A 150 -22.64 -20.52 13.75
C LEU A 150 -23.96 -21.26 13.81
N LEU A 151 -24.19 -22.18 12.87
CA LEU A 151 -25.35 -23.06 12.96
C LEU A 151 -25.24 -23.94 14.22
N PRO A 152 -26.27 -24.00 15.09
CA PRO A 152 -26.18 -24.72 16.36
C PRO A 152 -25.84 -26.21 16.22
N SER A 153 -26.30 -26.81 15.10
CA SER A 153 -26.12 -28.22 14.78
C SER A 153 -24.71 -28.60 14.32
N LEU A 154 -23.80 -27.65 14.11
CA LEU A 154 -22.40 -27.93 13.78
C LEU A 154 -21.70 -28.79 14.86
N THR A 155 -20.82 -29.68 14.42
CA THR A 155 -19.90 -30.42 15.27
C THR A 155 -18.88 -29.50 15.95
N LYS A 156 -18.14 -30.02 16.93
CA LYS A 156 -17.08 -29.25 17.58
C LYS A 156 -15.98 -28.85 16.57
N GLU A 157 -15.55 -29.82 15.76
CA GLU A 157 -14.54 -29.60 14.72
C GLU A 157 -14.97 -28.53 13.71
N GLU A 158 -16.23 -28.55 13.25
CA GLU A 158 -16.73 -27.52 12.33
C GLU A 158 -16.79 -26.13 12.98
N LYS A 159 -17.11 -26.05 14.28
CA LYS A 159 -17.06 -24.78 15.02
C LYS A 159 -15.63 -24.28 15.19
N ASP A 160 -14.68 -25.18 15.44
CA ASP A 160 -13.26 -24.83 15.54
C ASP A 160 -12.74 -24.32 14.18
N ASN A 161 -13.10 -24.99 13.08
CA ASN A 161 -12.79 -24.54 11.71
C ASN A 161 -13.44 -23.18 11.38
N ALA A 162 -14.67 -22.95 11.82
CA ALA A 162 -15.34 -21.66 11.68
C ALA A 162 -14.61 -20.54 12.41
N ASN A 163 -14.12 -20.80 13.62
CA ASN A 163 -13.33 -19.83 14.38
C ASN A 163 -11.98 -19.55 13.71
N ILE A 164 -11.29 -20.57 13.19
CA ILE A 164 -10.04 -20.40 12.42
C ILE A 164 -10.29 -19.51 11.19
N PHE A 165 -11.34 -19.82 10.42
CA PHE A 165 -11.73 -19.06 9.25
C PHE A 165 -12.07 -17.60 9.61
N TYR A 166 -12.82 -17.39 10.70
CA TYR A 166 -13.12 -16.05 11.22
C TYR A 166 -11.86 -15.27 11.60
N THR A 167 -10.93 -15.88 12.33
CA THR A 167 -9.65 -15.25 12.71
C THR A 167 -8.80 -14.91 11.48
N GLN A 168 -8.79 -15.75 10.44
CA GLN A 168 -8.09 -15.44 9.20
C GLN A 168 -8.65 -14.17 8.52
N ILE A 169 -9.98 -14.04 8.43
CA ILE A 169 -10.61 -12.86 7.85
C ILE A 169 -10.35 -11.62 8.71
N LEU A 170 -10.38 -11.73 10.04
CA LEU A 170 -10.03 -10.64 10.94
C LEU A 170 -8.60 -10.14 10.72
N ASN A 171 -7.62 -11.05 10.67
CA ASN A 171 -6.21 -10.70 10.43
C ASN A 171 -6.00 -10.00 9.08
N ILE A 172 -6.73 -10.43 8.04
CA ILE A 172 -6.69 -9.80 6.72
C ILE A 172 -7.28 -8.39 6.78
N MET A 173 -8.45 -8.23 7.40
CA MET A 173 -9.08 -6.92 7.59
C MET A 173 -8.17 -5.96 8.39
N GLU A 174 -7.53 -6.44 9.46
CA GLU A 174 -6.56 -5.66 10.24
C GLU A 174 -5.34 -5.25 9.40
N LYS A 175 -4.79 -6.17 8.60
CA LYS A 175 -3.68 -5.88 7.68
C LYS A 175 -4.07 -4.82 6.64
N GLU A 176 -5.25 -4.93 6.03
CA GLU A 176 -5.75 -3.95 5.05
C GLU A 176 -5.98 -2.58 5.69
N ILE A 177 -6.57 -2.54 6.88
CA ILE A 177 -6.74 -1.29 7.65
C ILE A 177 -5.37 -0.67 7.99
N SER A 178 -4.40 -1.48 8.41
CA SER A 178 -3.03 -1.04 8.69
C SER A 178 -2.35 -0.47 7.44
N ASN A 179 -2.51 -1.12 6.28
CA ASN A 179 -1.99 -0.64 5.00
C ASN A 179 -2.61 0.71 4.61
N ILE A 180 -3.93 0.86 4.79
CA ILE A 180 -4.64 2.13 4.56
C ILE A 180 -4.06 3.24 5.44
N PHE A 181 -3.96 3.01 6.75
CA PHE A 181 -3.42 4.01 7.68
C PHE A 181 -1.96 4.35 7.39
N THR A 182 -1.16 3.36 7.00
CA THR A 182 0.25 3.55 6.63
C THR A 182 0.36 4.43 5.38
N ASN A 183 -0.39 4.10 4.32
CA ASN A 183 -0.43 4.91 3.09
C ASN A 183 -0.93 6.33 3.36
N MET A 184 -1.96 6.48 4.20
CA MET A 184 -2.47 7.80 4.63
C MET A 184 -1.41 8.63 5.37
N TYR A 185 -0.65 7.99 6.27
CA TYR A 185 0.44 8.65 6.98
C TYR A 185 1.52 9.15 6.02
N PHE A 186 1.95 8.31 5.08
CA PHE A 186 2.97 8.68 4.11
C PHE A 186 2.48 9.72 3.08
N GLU A 187 1.23 9.66 2.64
CA GLU A 187 0.65 10.67 1.75
C GLU A 187 0.74 12.08 2.33
N ASN A 188 0.52 12.24 3.63
CA ASN A 188 0.68 13.53 4.31
C ASN A 188 2.13 14.00 4.36
N ILE A 189 3.08 13.07 4.48
CA ILE A 189 4.52 13.36 4.42
C ILE A 189 4.91 13.78 3.01
N TRP A 190 4.53 13.01 1.99
CA TRP A 190 4.81 13.30 0.59
C TRP A 190 4.20 14.63 0.17
N THR A 191 2.93 14.87 0.48
CA THR A 191 2.24 16.14 0.20
C THR A 191 2.94 17.32 0.88
N LYS A 192 3.31 17.17 2.16
CA LYS A 192 4.09 18.19 2.88
C LYS A 192 5.42 18.45 2.17
N ASN A 193 6.13 17.40 1.77
CA ASN A 193 7.42 17.51 1.11
C ASN A 193 7.28 18.21 -0.24
N ILE A 194 6.28 17.84 -1.06
CA ILE A 194 5.97 18.51 -2.33
C ILE A 194 5.76 20.01 -2.11
N ILE A 195 4.93 20.40 -1.12
CA ILE A 195 4.71 21.82 -0.79
C ILE A 195 6.04 22.53 -0.55
N PHE A 196 6.94 21.97 0.25
CA PHE A 196 8.21 22.64 0.55
C PHE A 196 9.24 22.53 -0.57
N ASN A 197 9.22 21.46 -1.36
CA ASN A 197 10.12 21.24 -2.48
C ASN A 197 9.77 22.12 -3.69
N SER A 198 8.54 22.64 -3.75
CA SER A 198 8.14 23.61 -4.77
C SER A 198 9.00 24.88 -4.80
N GLU A 199 9.65 25.25 -3.69
CA GLU A 199 10.64 26.34 -3.62
C GLU A 199 11.83 26.13 -4.59
N TYR A 200 12.07 24.87 -4.98
CA TYR A 200 13.19 24.48 -5.84
C TYR A 200 12.80 24.29 -7.30
N ILE A 201 11.51 24.29 -7.66
CA ILE A 201 11.06 24.05 -9.05
C ILE A 201 11.79 24.98 -10.03
N LYS A 202 11.74 26.31 -9.79
CA LYS A 202 12.44 27.33 -10.59
C LYS A 202 13.98 27.20 -10.59
N LYS A 203 14.54 26.50 -9.61
CA LYS A 203 16.00 26.33 -9.42
C LYS A 203 16.52 25.00 -9.95
N SER A 204 15.63 24.18 -10.52
CA SER A 204 15.88 22.80 -10.95
C SER A 204 15.44 22.59 -12.39
N SER A 205 15.89 21.51 -13.00
CA SER A 205 15.50 21.10 -14.35
C SER A 205 14.47 19.98 -14.32
N ASP A 206 13.42 20.05 -15.14
CA ASP A 206 12.55 18.89 -15.37
C ASP A 206 13.34 17.77 -16.05
N ILE A 207 13.05 16.53 -15.65
CA ILE A 207 13.69 15.36 -16.24
C ILE A 207 13.42 15.20 -17.75
N ILE A 208 12.40 15.84 -18.32
CA ILE A 208 12.08 15.81 -19.75
C ILE A 208 13.26 16.17 -20.65
N HIS A 209 14.12 17.09 -20.21
CA HIS A 209 15.29 17.53 -20.96
C HIS A 209 16.35 16.42 -21.11
N PHE A 210 16.32 15.41 -20.24
CA PHE A 210 17.26 14.30 -20.21
C PHE A 210 16.79 13.10 -21.03
N LYS A 211 15.54 13.11 -21.53
CA LYS A 211 14.96 11.98 -22.26
C LYS A 211 15.83 11.62 -23.46
N ASN A 212 16.31 10.37 -23.51
CA ASN A 212 17.15 9.84 -24.57
C ASN A 212 18.48 10.60 -24.83
N ALA A 213 18.96 11.41 -23.88
CA ALA A 213 20.16 12.23 -24.08
C ALA A 213 21.48 11.42 -24.07
N PHE A 214 21.46 10.18 -23.58
CA PHE A 214 22.65 9.34 -23.36
C PHE A 214 22.70 8.08 -24.24
N LYS A 215 22.09 8.11 -25.43
CA LYS A 215 22.19 7.02 -26.41
C LYS A 215 23.65 6.71 -26.74
N GLY A 216 24.00 5.43 -26.80
CA GLY A 216 25.39 4.99 -27.01
C GLY A 216 26.26 4.97 -25.76
N PHE A 217 25.77 5.46 -24.61
CA PHE A 217 26.51 5.41 -23.35
C PHE A 217 26.19 4.15 -22.57
N LYS A 218 27.13 3.78 -21.70
CA LYS A 218 26.96 2.75 -20.69
C LYS A 218 27.17 3.33 -19.31
N ALA A 219 26.53 2.77 -18.29
CA ALA A 219 26.66 3.26 -16.92
C ALA A 219 26.76 2.14 -15.88
N LEU A 220 27.44 2.43 -14.78
CA LEU A 220 27.37 1.66 -13.55
C LEU A 220 26.20 2.16 -12.72
N LEU A 221 25.30 1.26 -12.33
CA LEU A 221 24.17 1.52 -11.45
C LEU A 221 24.48 0.94 -10.07
N ILE A 222 24.80 1.80 -9.10
CA ILE A 222 25.34 1.39 -7.80
C ILE A 222 24.27 1.39 -6.71
N CYS A 223 24.14 0.25 -6.05
CA CYS A 223 23.30 0.00 -4.88
C CYS A 223 24.17 -0.32 -3.63
N PRO A 224 23.64 -0.18 -2.41
CA PRO A 224 24.45 -0.24 -1.18
C PRO A 224 24.68 -1.67 -0.68
N GLY A 225 24.40 -2.70 -1.48
CA GLY A 225 24.50 -4.10 -1.06
C GLY A 225 25.95 -4.54 -0.77
N PRO A 226 26.16 -5.53 0.10
CA PRO A 226 27.51 -5.96 0.52
C PRO A 226 28.45 -6.37 -0.62
N THR A 227 27.94 -6.84 -1.77
CA THR A 227 28.81 -7.26 -2.90
C THR A 227 29.53 -6.10 -3.58
N LEU A 228 29.10 -4.85 -3.36
CA LEU A 228 29.79 -3.64 -3.85
C LEU A 228 31.27 -3.59 -3.45
N LYS A 229 31.63 -4.22 -2.32
CA LYS A 229 33.02 -4.31 -1.83
C LYS A 229 33.98 -4.92 -2.85
N HIS A 230 33.50 -5.77 -3.76
CA HIS A 230 34.34 -6.41 -4.79
C HIS A 230 34.74 -5.45 -5.91
N SER A 231 33.96 -4.38 -6.12
CA SER A 231 34.16 -3.44 -7.23
C SER A 231 34.70 -2.09 -6.77
N ILE A 232 34.59 -1.75 -5.47
CA ILE A 232 34.84 -0.40 -4.96
C ILE A 232 36.26 0.12 -5.27
N GLU A 233 37.30 -0.70 -5.11
CA GLU A 233 38.68 -0.29 -5.37
C GLU A 233 38.96 -0.07 -6.86
N TYR A 234 38.37 -0.89 -7.73
CA TYR A 234 38.52 -0.73 -9.17
C TYR A 234 37.77 0.51 -9.67
N ILE A 235 36.55 0.74 -9.19
CA ILE A 235 35.77 1.96 -9.46
C ILE A 235 36.57 3.20 -9.03
N LYS A 236 37.20 3.16 -7.86
CA LYS A 236 38.02 4.27 -7.36
C LYS A 236 39.23 4.54 -8.24
N LYS A 237 39.95 3.48 -8.63
CA LYS A 237 41.16 3.57 -9.44
C LYS A 237 40.87 4.15 -10.83
N GLU A 238 39.80 3.69 -11.47
CA GLU A 238 39.45 4.05 -12.85
C GLU A 238 38.26 5.03 -12.92
N ARG A 239 38.09 5.88 -11.91
CA ARG A 239 36.86 6.68 -11.71
C ARG A 239 36.46 7.50 -12.94
N GLU A 240 37.41 8.13 -13.64
CA GLU A 240 37.12 8.97 -14.81
C GLU A 240 36.63 8.16 -16.03
N ASN A 241 36.86 6.86 -16.03
CA ASN A 241 36.50 5.93 -17.10
C ASN A 241 35.17 5.20 -16.84
N PHE A 242 34.42 5.62 -15.82
CA PHE A 242 33.08 5.13 -15.52
C PHE A 242 32.06 6.25 -15.42
N PHE A 243 30.87 6.02 -15.99
CA PHE A 243 29.70 6.85 -15.76
C PHE A 243 28.87 6.22 -14.62
N ILE A 244 28.73 6.92 -13.50
CA ILE A 244 28.16 6.36 -12.27
C ILE A 244 26.84 7.03 -11.92
N ILE A 245 25.79 6.22 -11.83
CA ILE A 245 24.49 6.58 -11.26
C ILE A 245 24.32 5.73 -9.99
N CYS A 246 23.95 6.34 -8.88
CA CYS A 246 23.73 5.60 -7.63
C CYS A 246 22.42 6.01 -6.95
N VAL A 247 21.91 5.14 -6.07
CA VAL A 247 20.83 5.50 -5.16
C VAL A 247 21.36 6.31 -3.97
N ASP A 248 20.49 7.09 -3.33
CA ASP A 248 20.73 7.86 -2.09
C ASP A 248 21.56 7.12 -1.03
N THR A 249 21.16 5.91 -0.67
CA THR A 249 21.84 5.08 0.34
C THR A 249 23.26 4.63 -0.06
N SER A 250 23.59 4.67 -1.36
CA SER A 250 24.94 4.37 -1.87
C SER A 250 25.85 5.58 -1.88
N TYR A 251 25.29 6.80 -1.89
CA TYR A 251 26.06 8.03 -1.97
C TYR A 251 27.06 8.17 -0.82
N SER A 252 26.62 7.94 0.44
CA SER A 252 27.52 7.99 1.59
C SER A 252 28.62 6.91 1.53
N VAL A 253 28.29 5.71 1.05
CA VAL A 253 29.26 4.62 0.86
C VAL A 253 30.34 5.02 -0.13
N LEU A 254 29.95 5.52 -1.30
CA LEU A 254 30.87 5.94 -2.35
C LEU A 254 31.77 7.09 -1.89
N CYS A 255 31.18 8.12 -1.28
CA CYS A 255 31.94 9.29 -0.81
C CYS A 255 32.99 8.92 0.24
N LYS A 256 32.65 8.07 1.20
CA LYS A 256 33.59 7.59 2.23
C LYS A 256 34.76 6.77 1.64
N HIS A 257 34.58 6.15 0.47
CA HIS A 257 35.66 5.50 -0.26
C HIS A 257 36.43 6.45 -1.21
N GLY A 258 36.02 7.71 -1.30
CA GLY A 258 36.65 8.72 -2.16
C GLY A 258 36.09 8.77 -3.59
N ILE A 259 34.90 8.19 -3.82
CA ILE A 259 34.22 8.18 -5.11
C ILE A 259 33.06 9.18 -5.09
N ILE A 260 33.05 10.12 -6.02
CA ILE A 260 31.93 11.04 -6.24
C ILE A 260 31.08 10.48 -7.39
N PRO A 261 29.79 10.12 -7.19
CA PRO A 261 28.91 9.70 -8.29
C PRO A 261 28.55 10.88 -9.22
N ASP A 262 28.07 10.57 -10.43
CA ASP A 262 27.67 11.61 -11.40
C ASP A 262 26.20 12.01 -11.23
N PHE A 263 25.32 11.01 -11.03
CA PHE A 263 23.91 11.20 -10.72
C PHE A 263 23.54 10.41 -9.46
N ILE A 264 22.78 11.04 -8.56
CA ILE A 264 22.24 10.41 -7.36
C ILE A 264 20.72 10.41 -7.43
N ILE A 265 20.08 9.26 -7.27
CA ILE A 265 18.62 9.12 -7.30
C ILE A 265 18.08 9.11 -5.87
N THR A 266 17.07 9.93 -5.58
CA THR A 266 16.36 9.93 -4.29
C THR A 266 14.85 10.01 -4.50
N VAL A 267 14.11 9.20 -3.75
CA VAL A 267 12.65 9.11 -3.83
C VAL A 267 11.98 9.24 -2.46
N ASP A 268 12.58 8.66 -1.41
CA ASP A 268 11.90 8.50 -0.12
C ASP A 268 11.64 9.84 0.59
N GLY A 269 10.38 10.04 1.01
CA GLY A 269 9.91 11.19 1.76
C GLY A 269 10.23 11.15 3.26
N GLY A 270 10.63 10.00 3.79
CA GLY A 270 10.93 9.74 5.19
C GLY A 270 12.13 10.52 5.72
N PHE A 271 12.17 10.75 7.03
CA PHE A 271 13.26 11.50 7.68
C PHE A 271 14.62 10.82 7.52
N PHE A 272 14.67 9.49 7.68
CA PHE A 272 15.92 8.74 7.64
C PHE A 272 16.64 8.83 6.30
N ASN A 273 15.92 8.95 5.18
CA ASN A 273 16.53 9.15 3.86
C ASN A 273 17.38 10.45 3.80
N SER A 274 16.94 11.52 4.47
CA SER A 274 17.70 12.78 4.45
C SER A 274 19.06 12.69 5.14
N LEU A 275 19.26 11.71 6.02
CA LEU A 275 20.48 11.58 6.81
C LEU A 275 21.69 11.17 5.97
N ASP A 276 21.50 10.42 4.87
CA ASP A 276 22.58 10.10 3.92
C ASP A 276 23.22 11.38 3.35
N PHE A 277 22.41 12.43 3.13
CA PHE A 277 22.86 13.74 2.64
C PHE A 277 23.29 14.71 3.74
N VAL A 278 22.77 14.56 4.97
CA VAL A 278 23.16 15.42 6.11
C VAL A 278 24.53 15.03 6.66
N TYR A 279 24.82 13.72 6.76
CA TYR A 279 26.10 13.25 7.28
C TYR A 279 27.22 13.26 6.23
N GLU A 280 26.88 13.25 4.94
CA GLU A 280 27.84 13.38 3.85
C GLU A 280 27.45 14.56 2.94
N ASN A 281 28.19 15.66 3.04
CA ASN A 281 27.93 16.87 2.26
C ASN A 281 29.11 17.18 1.32
N ARG A 282 29.34 16.30 0.35
CA ARG A 282 30.28 16.55 -0.75
C ARG A 282 29.57 17.21 -1.91
N ALA A 283 30.32 18.00 -2.67
CA ALA A 283 29.85 18.48 -3.96
C ALA A 283 29.78 17.29 -4.95
N PHE A 284 28.67 17.18 -5.67
CA PHE A 284 28.47 16.20 -6.74
C PHE A 284 27.64 16.85 -7.87
N PRO A 285 27.65 16.31 -9.09
CA PRO A 285 27.07 17.02 -10.23
C PRO A 285 25.55 17.13 -10.15
N TYR A 286 24.83 16.01 -10.08
CA TYR A 286 23.37 16.02 -10.18
C TYR A 286 22.66 15.17 -9.12
N LEU A 287 21.63 15.74 -8.52
CA LEU A 287 20.61 15.04 -7.75
C LEU A 287 19.36 14.85 -8.59
N VAL A 288 19.00 13.62 -8.91
CA VAL A 288 17.72 13.27 -9.53
C VAL A 288 16.72 12.97 -8.41
N MET A 289 15.79 13.90 -8.20
CA MET A 289 14.95 13.95 -7.01
C MET A 289 13.48 13.87 -7.37
N ASP A 290 12.77 12.91 -6.75
CA ASP A 290 11.31 12.95 -6.72
C ASP A 290 10.87 14.18 -5.92
N ILE A 291 9.93 14.96 -6.45
CA ILE A 291 9.38 16.15 -5.77
C ILE A 291 8.77 15.83 -4.39
N SER A 292 8.40 14.58 -4.11
CA SER A 292 7.91 14.09 -2.82
C SER A 292 9.01 13.63 -1.84
N ALA A 293 10.27 13.55 -2.28
CA ALA A 293 11.41 13.19 -1.46
C ALA A 293 11.59 14.15 -0.28
N ASN A 294 12.33 13.72 0.74
CA ASN A 294 12.44 14.50 1.97
C ASN A 294 12.96 15.93 1.72
N LYS A 295 12.16 16.94 2.07
CA LYS A 295 12.47 18.38 1.89
C LYS A 295 13.74 18.91 2.56
N ILE A 296 14.37 18.12 3.42
CA ILE A 296 15.67 18.45 4.03
C ILE A 296 16.79 18.27 3.00
N ILE A 297 16.65 17.32 2.07
CA ILE A 297 17.67 16.98 1.07
C ILE A 297 18.08 18.19 0.23
N PRO A 298 17.17 18.88 -0.51
CA PRO A 298 17.55 19.99 -1.38
C PRO A 298 18.11 21.22 -0.62
N ARG A 299 18.06 21.24 0.71
CA ARG A 299 18.65 22.27 1.57
C ARG A 299 20.11 21.98 1.97
N ASN A 300 20.53 20.71 1.89
CA ASN A 300 21.79 20.24 2.45
C ASN A 300 22.73 19.63 1.40
N ILE A 301 22.47 19.88 0.11
CA ILE A 301 23.30 19.40 -1.00
C ILE A 301 24.01 20.54 -1.72
N ASN A 302 25.13 20.22 -2.35
CA ASN A 302 25.82 21.06 -3.31
C ASN A 302 25.85 20.35 -4.68
N ALA A 303 24.72 20.40 -5.37
CA ALA A 303 24.49 19.76 -6.66
C ALA A 303 23.35 20.45 -7.42
N ASP A 304 23.33 20.31 -8.74
CA ASP A 304 22.18 20.69 -9.55
C ASP A 304 21.04 19.66 -9.41
N ILE A 305 19.79 20.13 -9.38
CA ILE A 305 18.62 19.26 -9.15
C ILE A 305 17.91 18.99 -10.47
N ILE A 306 17.73 17.70 -10.78
CA ILE A 306 16.86 17.20 -11.83
C ILE A 306 15.61 16.64 -11.14
N ARG A 307 14.47 17.26 -11.37
CA ARG A 307 13.22 16.93 -10.68
C ARG A 307 12.33 16.04 -11.55
N PHE A 308 11.63 15.12 -10.90
CA PHE A 308 10.55 14.33 -11.48
C PHE A 308 9.45 14.11 -10.43
N THR A 309 8.33 13.50 -10.83
CA THR A 309 7.30 13.02 -9.89
C THR A 309 6.99 11.55 -10.17
N SER A 310 6.85 10.74 -9.12
CA SER A 310 6.34 9.37 -9.25
C SER A 310 4.88 9.21 -8.87
N SER A 311 4.30 10.27 -8.31
CA SER A 311 3.02 10.22 -7.61
C SER A 311 2.00 11.14 -8.27
N GLU A 312 1.68 10.88 -9.54
CA GLU A 312 0.68 11.65 -10.32
C GLU A 312 -0.69 11.71 -9.64
N ASN A 313 -1.01 10.71 -8.82
CA ASN A 313 -2.29 10.59 -8.13
C ASN A 313 -2.42 11.51 -6.90
N LEU A 314 -1.32 12.07 -6.38
CA LEU A 314 -1.39 12.97 -5.23
C LEU A 314 -2.11 14.27 -5.60
N GLY A 315 -3.10 14.65 -4.79
CA GLY A 315 -3.98 15.77 -5.10
C GLY A 315 -3.24 17.07 -5.41
N ILE A 316 -2.15 17.34 -4.69
CA ILE A 316 -1.31 18.54 -4.86
C ILE A 316 -0.61 18.62 -6.22
N ILE A 317 -0.24 17.48 -6.82
CA ILE A 317 0.47 17.44 -8.11
C ILE A 317 -0.41 18.03 -9.21
N LYS A 318 -1.72 17.73 -9.19
CA LYS A 318 -2.69 18.27 -10.15
C LYS A 318 -2.76 19.81 -10.14
N TYR A 319 -2.52 20.46 -9.01
CA TYR A 319 -2.48 21.92 -8.93
C TYR A 319 -1.18 22.48 -9.49
N ILE A 320 -0.04 21.84 -9.18
CA ILE A 320 1.27 22.28 -9.66
C ILE A 320 1.37 22.12 -11.19
N GLN A 321 0.88 21.00 -11.73
CA GLN A 321 0.89 20.70 -13.17
C GLN A 321 0.11 21.71 -14.03
N LYS A 322 -0.80 22.51 -13.46
CA LYS A 322 -1.47 23.61 -14.18
C LYS A 322 -0.50 24.73 -14.59
N PHE A 323 0.64 24.86 -13.90
CA PHE A 323 1.56 26.00 -14.01
C PHE A 323 3.01 25.62 -14.31
N THR A 324 3.35 24.33 -14.26
CA THR A 324 4.67 23.82 -14.65
C THR A 324 4.56 22.40 -15.16
N GLU A 325 5.45 22.03 -16.07
CA GLU A 325 5.60 20.65 -16.50
C GLU A 325 6.26 19.84 -15.37
N LEU A 326 5.65 18.71 -15.02
CA LEU A 326 6.20 17.75 -14.08
C LEU A 326 6.21 16.38 -14.75
N SER A 327 7.34 16.02 -15.34
CA SER A 327 7.54 14.71 -15.94
C SER A 327 7.78 13.63 -14.90
N CYS A 328 7.48 12.40 -15.31
CA CYS A 328 7.39 11.28 -14.39
C CYS A 328 8.44 10.21 -14.65
N LEU A 329 8.85 9.55 -13.57
CA LEU A 329 9.55 8.28 -13.60
C LEU A 329 8.72 7.24 -12.84
N THR A 330 8.87 5.99 -13.24
CA THR A 330 8.27 4.86 -12.55
C THR A 330 9.03 4.58 -11.25
N THR A 331 8.30 4.43 -10.15
CA THR A 331 8.84 3.97 -8.87
C THR A 331 8.14 2.69 -8.45
N SER A 332 8.81 1.92 -7.60
CA SER A 332 8.28 0.68 -7.03
C SER A 332 8.82 0.54 -5.60
N SER A 333 8.97 -0.68 -5.10
CA SER A 333 9.36 -0.98 -3.73
C SER A 333 10.73 -0.45 -3.28
N THR A 334 11.61 -0.02 -4.18
CA THR A 334 12.94 0.54 -3.85
C THR A 334 13.37 1.67 -4.77
N VAL A 335 14.34 2.47 -4.33
CA VAL A 335 14.99 3.51 -5.16
C VAL A 335 15.75 2.90 -6.35
N ALA A 336 16.20 1.64 -6.25
CA ALA A 336 16.93 0.96 -7.32
C ALA A 336 16.08 0.77 -8.58
N THR A 337 14.77 0.49 -8.44
CA THR A 337 13.86 0.39 -9.60
C THR A 337 13.76 1.73 -10.32
N THR A 338 13.71 2.84 -9.58
CA THR A 338 13.67 4.19 -10.13
C THR A 338 14.98 4.58 -10.81
N MET A 339 16.11 4.12 -10.28
CA MET A 339 17.42 4.32 -10.90
C MET A 339 17.52 3.61 -12.25
N ILE A 340 16.99 2.40 -12.35
CA ILE A 340 16.92 1.66 -13.62
C ILE A 340 15.95 2.33 -14.58
N ASP A 341 14.80 2.79 -14.09
CA ASP A 341 13.84 3.55 -14.90
C ASP A 341 14.44 4.85 -15.43
N PHE A 342 15.19 5.58 -14.60
CA PHE A 342 15.96 6.75 -15.00
C PHE A 342 16.99 6.42 -16.08
N ALA A 343 17.77 5.35 -15.91
CA ALA A 343 18.76 4.92 -16.89
C ALA A 343 18.14 4.62 -18.27
N ASN A 344 16.99 3.94 -18.28
CA ASN A 344 16.22 3.70 -19.49
C ASN A 344 15.63 5.00 -20.06
N TYR A 345 15.11 5.88 -19.21
CA TYR A 345 14.52 7.16 -19.60
C TYR A 345 15.53 8.07 -20.32
N ILE A 346 16.75 8.15 -19.81
CA ILE A 346 17.83 8.93 -20.43
C ILE A 346 18.45 8.25 -21.65
N GLY A 347 18.04 7.01 -21.95
CA GLY A 347 18.36 6.27 -23.17
C GLY A 347 19.73 5.59 -23.16
N LEU A 348 20.18 5.07 -22.01
CA LEU A 348 21.41 4.27 -21.95
C LEU A 348 21.26 2.95 -22.71
N ASP A 349 22.31 2.54 -23.42
CA ASP A 349 22.31 1.31 -24.23
C ASP A 349 22.55 0.06 -23.36
N GLU A 350 23.40 0.20 -22.34
CA GLU A 350 23.83 -0.91 -21.48
C GLU A 350 24.17 -0.43 -20.07
N VAL A 351 23.73 -1.17 -19.05
CA VAL A 351 23.94 -0.84 -17.63
C VAL A 351 24.43 -2.04 -16.83
N LEU A 352 25.28 -1.78 -15.83
CA LEU A 352 25.74 -2.80 -14.87
C LEU A 352 25.27 -2.46 -13.46
N LEU A 353 24.42 -3.33 -12.91
CA LEU A 353 23.99 -3.29 -11.53
C LEU A 353 25.08 -3.88 -10.61
N ILE A 354 25.53 -3.07 -9.65
CA ILE A 354 26.56 -3.43 -8.66
C ILE A 354 26.00 -3.20 -7.25
N GLY A 355 26.21 -4.15 -6.33
CA GLY A 355 25.63 -4.08 -4.98
C GLY A 355 24.09 -4.23 -4.96
N PHE A 356 23.51 -4.76 -6.04
CA PHE A 356 22.08 -5.03 -6.16
C PHE A 356 21.81 -6.50 -5.81
N ASP A 357 21.90 -6.80 -4.51
CA ASP A 357 22.04 -8.18 -4.03
C ASP A 357 20.72 -8.92 -3.84
N ASN A 358 19.64 -8.18 -3.56
CA ASN A 358 18.30 -8.70 -3.25
C ASN A 358 18.32 -9.88 -2.26
N SER A 359 19.25 -9.83 -1.30
CA SER A 359 19.52 -10.88 -0.33
C SER A 359 20.48 -10.36 0.75
N TYR A 360 20.87 -11.25 1.66
CA TYR A 360 21.80 -10.97 2.75
C TYR A 360 23.15 -11.70 2.54
N PRO A 361 23.96 -11.35 1.52
CA PRO A 361 25.29 -11.92 1.36
C PRO A 361 26.14 -11.60 2.59
N PHE A 362 26.93 -12.58 3.04
CA PHE A 362 27.72 -12.49 4.28
C PHE A 362 26.88 -12.22 5.54
N TYR A 363 25.56 -12.43 5.49
CA TYR A 363 24.61 -12.08 6.54
C TYR A 363 24.54 -10.57 6.86
N GLU A 364 24.88 -9.74 5.88
CA GLU A 364 24.80 -8.27 5.96
C GLU A 364 23.71 -7.74 5.04
N ARG A 365 23.06 -6.62 5.41
CA ARG A 365 22.06 -5.97 4.55
C ARG A 365 22.67 -4.98 3.57
N HIS A 366 23.60 -4.17 4.06
CA HIS A 366 24.24 -3.11 3.31
C HIS A 366 25.73 -3.09 3.65
N MET A 367 26.55 -2.68 2.68
CA MET A 367 27.98 -2.53 2.84
C MET A 367 28.32 -1.56 3.98
N LYS A 368 29.48 -1.81 4.61
CA LYS A 368 30.11 -0.85 5.54
C LYS A 368 30.07 0.56 4.96
N HIS A 369 29.82 1.53 5.83
CA HIS A 369 29.65 2.96 5.54
C HIS A 369 28.27 3.42 5.10
N ALA A 370 27.35 2.51 4.76
CA ALA A 370 25.95 2.85 4.60
C ALA A 370 25.38 3.33 5.94
N LEU A 371 24.47 4.31 5.93
CA LEU A 371 23.94 4.88 7.18
C LEU A 371 23.28 3.83 8.07
N SER A 372 22.52 2.91 7.49
CA SER A 372 21.91 1.79 8.23
C SER A 372 22.93 0.88 8.91
N TYR A 373 24.08 0.63 8.27
CA TYR A 373 25.21 -0.10 8.86
C TYR A 373 25.77 0.67 10.07
N GLU A 374 26.08 1.95 9.88
CA GLU A 374 26.68 2.81 10.93
C GLU A 374 25.73 2.96 12.12
N TYR A 375 24.43 3.16 11.84
CA TYR A 375 23.39 3.24 12.85
C TYR A 375 23.31 1.98 13.70
N MET A 376 23.43 0.82 13.05
CA MET A 376 23.36 -0.46 13.73
C MET A 376 24.60 -0.73 14.57
N VAL A 377 25.80 -0.44 14.04
CA VAL A 377 27.06 -0.51 14.80
C VAL A 377 26.97 0.33 16.08
N ASN A 378 26.45 1.55 15.99
CA ASN A 378 26.27 2.43 17.15
C ASN A 378 25.28 1.90 18.21
N LYS A 379 24.42 0.93 17.86
CA LYS A 379 23.51 0.27 18.80
C LYS A 379 24.08 -1.01 19.43
N THR A 380 25.24 -1.46 18.98
CA THR A 380 25.84 -2.70 19.48
C THR A 380 26.42 -2.53 20.88
N ASN A 381 26.46 -3.62 21.63
CA ASN A 381 27.16 -3.73 22.90
C ASN A 381 27.61 -5.18 23.13
N LYS A 382 28.26 -5.46 24.26
CA LYS A 382 28.79 -6.79 24.59
C LYS A 382 27.76 -7.93 24.55
N LEU A 383 26.48 -7.64 24.78
CA LEU A 383 25.39 -8.63 24.79
C LEU A 383 24.56 -8.64 23.50
N LYS A 384 24.61 -7.55 22.73
CA LYS A 384 23.89 -7.37 21.46
C LYS A 384 24.89 -6.92 20.41
N THR A 385 25.55 -7.88 19.78
CA THR A 385 26.54 -7.61 18.74
C THR A 385 25.87 -7.27 17.41
N TYR A 386 26.68 -6.84 16.44
CA TYR A 386 26.26 -6.60 15.07
C TYR A 386 25.62 -7.87 14.45
N GLU A 387 26.29 -9.01 14.63
CA GLU A 387 25.86 -10.32 14.16
C GLU A 387 24.57 -10.75 14.86
N SER A 388 24.43 -10.46 16.16
CA SER A 388 23.22 -10.77 16.92
C SER A 388 21.99 -10.04 16.35
N TYR A 389 22.18 -8.80 15.88
CA TYR A 389 21.09 -8.04 15.26
C TYR A 389 20.68 -8.65 13.92
N TYR A 390 21.63 -8.84 13.01
CA TYR A 390 21.30 -9.38 11.68
C TYR A 390 20.82 -10.82 11.74
N PHE A 391 21.38 -11.65 12.62
CA PHE A 391 20.88 -13.01 12.84
C PHE A 391 19.39 -12.99 13.21
N ASN A 392 18.98 -12.13 14.14
CA ASN A 392 17.56 -12.02 14.51
C ASN A 392 16.69 -11.47 13.38
N ALA A 393 17.16 -10.46 12.65
CA ALA A 393 16.43 -9.90 11.52
C ALA A 393 16.24 -10.95 10.40
N ILE A 394 17.31 -11.63 10.01
CA ILE A 394 17.32 -12.66 8.99
C ILE A 394 16.46 -13.85 9.43
N LYS A 395 16.66 -14.37 10.65
CA LYS A 395 15.88 -15.50 11.17
C LYS A 395 14.36 -15.24 11.20
N ASN A 396 13.96 -14.02 11.53
CA ASN A 396 12.53 -13.68 11.62
C ASN A 396 11.87 -13.42 10.26
N ASN A 397 12.66 -13.03 9.25
CA ASN A 397 12.14 -12.55 7.97
C ASN A 397 12.46 -13.46 6.78
N THR A 398 13.32 -14.47 6.95
CA THR A 398 13.87 -15.27 5.86
C THR A 398 13.95 -16.75 6.22
N ASN A 399 14.09 -17.60 5.20
CA ASN A 399 14.54 -18.97 5.40
C ASN A 399 16.08 -19.00 5.49
N ILE A 400 16.62 -19.12 6.70
CA ILE A 400 18.07 -19.08 6.96
C ILE A 400 18.84 -20.28 6.37
N ASP A 401 18.14 -21.36 6.01
CA ASP A 401 18.73 -22.55 5.41
C ASP A 401 19.12 -22.34 3.93
N ASN A 402 18.60 -21.28 3.31
CA ASN A 402 18.98 -20.86 1.95
C ASN A 402 20.05 -19.76 2.02
N TYR A 403 21.18 -19.97 1.33
CA TYR A 403 22.24 -18.97 1.24
C TYR A 403 22.43 -18.43 -0.20
N PRO A 404 22.54 -17.11 -0.38
CA PRO A 404 22.32 -16.07 0.63
C PRO A 404 20.83 -15.98 1.04
N PRO A 405 20.50 -15.66 2.30
CA PRO A 405 19.10 -15.56 2.73
C PRO A 405 18.37 -14.41 2.04
N THR A 406 17.07 -14.56 1.83
CA THR A 406 16.20 -13.58 1.17
C THR A 406 14.90 -13.39 1.94
N GLU A 407 14.38 -12.17 1.98
CA GLU A 407 13.08 -11.83 2.57
C GLU A 407 12.05 -11.47 1.51
N PHE A 408 10.77 -11.51 1.89
CA PHE A 408 9.63 -11.17 1.04
C PHE A 408 9.80 -9.86 0.24
N VAL A 409 10.40 -8.83 0.85
CA VAL A 409 10.61 -7.53 0.17
C VAL A 409 11.59 -7.66 -1.00
N PHE A 410 12.62 -8.50 -0.86
CA PHE A 410 13.56 -8.78 -1.95
C PHE A 410 12.96 -9.71 -3.00
N GLU A 411 12.16 -10.69 -2.60
CA GLU A 411 11.42 -11.57 -3.53
C GLU A 411 10.48 -10.75 -4.43
N SER A 412 9.71 -9.84 -3.84
CA SER A 412 8.84 -8.92 -4.57
C SER A 412 9.63 -8.03 -5.55
N GLN A 413 10.88 -7.65 -5.23
CA GLN A 413 11.72 -6.93 -6.19
C GLN A 413 12.13 -7.82 -7.36
N MET A 414 12.53 -9.06 -7.10
CA MET A 414 12.91 -10.00 -8.16
C MET A 414 11.73 -10.31 -9.10
N GLU A 415 10.54 -10.49 -8.54
CA GLU A 415 9.29 -10.65 -9.30
C GLU A 415 8.99 -9.42 -10.16
N TYR A 416 9.12 -8.21 -9.61
CA TYR A 416 8.98 -6.97 -10.38
C TYR A 416 9.91 -6.95 -11.60
N PHE A 417 11.19 -7.33 -11.47
CA PHE A 417 12.07 -7.38 -12.64
C PHE A 417 11.66 -8.43 -13.67
N ASN A 418 11.21 -9.59 -13.21
CA ASN A 418 10.74 -10.65 -14.10
C ASN A 418 9.49 -10.21 -14.89
N GLU A 419 8.54 -9.54 -14.24
CA GLU A 419 7.30 -9.07 -14.87
C GLU A 419 7.50 -7.87 -15.79
N PHE A 420 8.39 -6.94 -15.42
CA PHE A 420 8.57 -5.67 -16.13
C PHE A 420 9.80 -5.65 -17.06
N ARG A 421 10.44 -6.80 -17.34
CA ARG A 421 11.61 -6.89 -18.21
C ARG A 421 11.39 -6.23 -19.58
N ASP A 422 10.24 -6.46 -20.19
CA ASP A 422 9.92 -5.98 -21.55
C ASP A 422 9.88 -4.45 -21.63
N ARG A 423 9.57 -3.77 -20.50
CA ARG A 423 9.61 -2.30 -20.40
C ARG A 423 11.00 -1.73 -20.69
N TYR A 424 12.04 -2.51 -20.39
CA TYR A 424 13.44 -2.12 -20.50
C TYR A 424 14.14 -2.79 -21.69
N SER A 425 13.39 -3.34 -22.65
CA SER A 425 13.91 -4.11 -23.79
C SER A 425 14.92 -3.37 -24.68
N ASN A 426 14.92 -2.03 -24.66
CA ASN A 426 15.87 -1.20 -25.41
C ASN A 426 17.22 -0.98 -24.70
N MET A 427 17.36 -1.41 -23.44
CA MET A 427 18.56 -1.25 -22.61
C MET A 427 19.05 -2.62 -22.12
N LYS A 428 20.32 -2.95 -22.36
CA LYS A 428 20.92 -4.19 -21.86
C LYS A 428 21.21 -4.05 -20.37
N ILE A 429 20.49 -4.80 -19.54
CA ILE A 429 20.69 -4.81 -18.08
C ILE A 429 21.53 -6.02 -17.70
N LYS A 430 22.70 -5.75 -17.11
CA LYS A 430 23.59 -6.78 -16.56
C LYS A 430 23.76 -6.58 -15.06
N ARG A 431 24.18 -7.62 -14.35
CA ARG A 431 24.47 -7.57 -12.92
C ARG A 431 25.72 -8.36 -12.55
N ILE A 432 26.41 -7.96 -11.50
CA ILE A 432 27.40 -8.82 -10.83
C ILE A 432 26.63 -9.81 -9.93
N THR A 433 26.83 -11.11 -10.13
CA THR A 433 26.04 -12.13 -9.39
C THR A 433 26.81 -12.84 -8.30
N LYS A 434 28.13 -12.61 -8.20
CA LYS A 434 29.00 -13.23 -7.19
C LYS A 434 28.43 -12.99 -5.78
N GLU A 435 28.00 -14.08 -5.13
CA GLU A 435 27.40 -14.14 -3.78
C GLU A 435 26.02 -13.50 -3.62
N ALA A 436 25.39 -12.99 -4.69
CA ALA A 436 24.02 -12.47 -4.69
C ALA A 436 23.01 -13.49 -5.23
N VAL A 437 21.71 -13.35 -4.90
CA VAL A 437 20.66 -14.24 -5.45
C VAL A 437 20.45 -14.02 -6.93
N LYS A 438 20.49 -15.09 -7.72
CA LYS A 438 20.26 -15.03 -9.16
C LYS A 438 18.85 -14.54 -9.48
N ILE A 439 18.76 -13.67 -10.49
CA ILE A 439 17.50 -13.24 -11.10
C ILE A 439 17.55 -13.74 -12.53
N ASP A 440 16.72 -14.73 -12.86
CA ASP A 440 16.78 -15.44 -14.16
C ASP A 440 16.60 -14.52 -15.38
N SER A 441 15.95 -13.37 -15.19
CA SER A 441 15.73 -12.38 -16.24
C SER A 441 16.93 -11.45 -16.52
N ILE A 442 17.98 -11.46 -15.69
CA ILE A 442 19.11 -10.51 -15.78
C ILE A 442 20.43 -11.27 -16.03
N GLU A 443 21.15 -10.85 -17.07
CA GLU A 443 22.43 -11.46 -17.45
C GLU A 443 23.56 -11.08 -16.49
N GLU A 444 24.52 -11.99 -16.31
CA GLU A 444 25.75 -11.67 -15.59
C GLU A 444 26.66 -10.77 -16.43
N GLY A 445 27.28 -9.77 -15.78
CA GLY A 445 28.22 -8.85 -16.41
C GLY A 445 29.52 -8.71 -15.63
N SER A 446 30.49 -8.05 -16.25
CA SER A 446 31.78 -7.70 -15.64
C SER A 446 32.00 -6.19 -15.74
N ILE A 447 32.65 -5.62 -14.73
CA ILE A 447 32.89 -4.18 -14.63
C ILE A 447 33.85 -3.67 -15.71
N GLU A 448 34.77 -4.51 -16.18
CA GLU A 448 35.75 -4.18 -17.22
C GLU A 448 35.07 -3.85 -18.55
N ASN A 449 33.91 -4.45 -18.85
CA ASN A 449 33.13 -4.18 -20.07
C ASN A 449 32.49 -2.79 -20.11
N PHE A 450 32.51 -2.08 -18.98
CA PHE A 450 31.97 -0.74 -18.81
C PHE A 450 33.06 0.33 -18.71
N TYR A 451 34.34 -0.07 -18.76
CA TYR A 451 35.45 0.87 -18.85
C TYR A 451 35.41 1.55 -20.22
N VAL A 452 35.32 2.88 -20.23
CA VAL A 452 35.38 3.68 -21.45
C VAL A 452 36.16 4.96 -21.16
N ASP A 453 37.22 5.20 -21.94
CA ASP A 453 38.11 6.35 -21.72
C ASP A 453 37.35 7.68 -21.67
N ASN A 454 37.50 8.38 -20.54
CA ASN A 454 36.91 9.68 -20.22
C ASN A 454 35.38 9.75 -20.42
N ILE A 455 34.66 8.63 -20.23
CA ILE A 455 33.20 8.62 -20.38
C ILE A 455 32.51 9.54 -19.38
N ARG A 456 33.08 9.71 -18.19
CA ARG A 456 32.55 10.60 -17.15
C ARG A 456 32.46 12.04 -17.66
N GLU A 457 33.56 12.57 -18.20
CA GLU A 457 33.62 13.92 -18.75
C GLU A 457 32.61 14.10 -19.89
N LYS A 458 32.53 13.13 -20.82
CA LYS A 458 31.58 13.16 -21.93
C LYS A 458 30.12 13.20 -21.43
N ALA A 459 29.80 12.37 -20.43
CA ALA A 459 28.47 12.33 -19.84
C ALA A 459 28.11 13.66 -19.15
N LEU A 460 29.04 14.25 -18.40
CA LEU A 460 28.83 15.54 -17.74
C LEU A 460 28.70 16.69 -18.74
N ASN A 461 29.44 16.68 -19.84
CA ASN A 461 29.31 17.68 -20.91
C ASN A 461 27.91 17.64 -21.56
N ILE A 462 27.37 16.43 -21.81
CA ILE A 462 25.99 16.26 -22.29
C ILE A 462 25.01 16.82 -21.26
N ALA A 463 25.12 16.42 -20.00
CA ALA A 463 24.24 16.85 -18.92
C ALA A 463 24.23 18.37 -18.74
N ASN A 464 25.41 19.00 -18.76
CA ASN A 464 25.55 20.46 -18.66
C ASN A 464 24.91 21.19 -19.85
N GLY A 465 24.98 20.62 -21.06
CA GLY A 465 24.41 21.21 -22.26
C GLY A 465 22.89 21.15 -22.33
N ILE A 466 22.25 20.18 -21.67
CA ILE A 466 20.79 19.99 -21.67
C ILE A 466 20.11 20.50 -20.40
N TYR A 467 20.85 20.61 -19.29
CA TYR A 467 20.30 21.07 -18.02
C TYR A 467 19.74 22.49 -18.15
N LYS A 468 18.45 22.62 -17.89
CA LYS A 468 17.72 23.88 -18.04
C LYS A 468 16.80 24.12 -16.85
N LYS A 469 17.01 25.24 -16.17
CA LYS A 469 16.13 25.70 -15.09
C LYS A 469 14.82 26.25 -15.66
N ASP A 470 13.73 26.02 -14.95
CA ASP A 470 12.42 26.56 -15.30
C ASP A 470 12.39 28.09 -15.17
N SER A 471 12.16 28.81 -16.27
CA SER A 471 12.14 30.29 -16.29
C SER A 471 10.77 30.92 -16.02
N ASP A 472 9.66 30.26 -16.37
CA ASP A 472 8.32 30.88 -16.48
C ASP A 472 7.23 30.23 -15.64
N THR A 473 7.57 29.55 -14.54
CA THR A 473 6.56 28.82 -13.74
C THR A 473 5.93 29.71 -12.68
N ASP A 474 4.63 30.00 -12.80
CA ASP A 474 3.85 30.73 -11.78
C ASP A 474 3.14 29.76 -10.81
N ILE A 475 3.90 28.82 -10.25
CA ILE A 475 3.41 27.85 -9.27
C ILE A 475 2.83 28.51 -8.00
N LYS A 476 3.15 29.79 -7.75
CA LYS A 476 2.56 30.57 -6.66
C LYS A 476 1.04 30.71 -6.83
N LYS A 477 0.54 30.88 -8.06
CA LYS A 477 -0.90 30.89 -8.35
C LYS A 477 -1.59 29.60 -7.94
N ALA A 478 -0.97 28.44 -8.16
CA ALA A 478 -1.49 27.13 -7.73
C ALA A 478 -1.75 27.10 -6.22
N TYR A 479 -0.78 27.62 -5.45
CA TYR A 479 -0.89 27.67 -3.99
C TYR A 479 -1.87 28.73 -3.49
N ILE A 480 -2.01 29.86 -4.17
CA ILE A 480 -3.04 30.87 -3.85
C ILE A 480 -4.45 30.29 -4.08
N GLU A 481 -4.67 29.60 -5.21
CA GLU A 481 -5.94 28.91 -5.50
C GLU A 481 -6.29 27.94 -4.35
N LEU A 482 -5.33 27.08 -3.99
CA LEU A 482 -5.49 26.14 -2.88
C LEU A 482 -5.74 26.84 -1.54
N LYS A 483 -4.98 27.90 -1.22
CA LYS A 483 -5.13 28.65 0.03
C LYS A 483 -6.54 29.20 0.18
N ASN A 484 -7.11 29.75 -0.89
CA ASN A 484 -8.45 30.32 -0.88
C ASN A 484 -9.51 29.24 -0.60
N ILE A 485 -9.42 28.08 -1.26
CA ILE A 485 -10.35 26.95 -1.03
C ILE A 485 -10.24 26.46 0.43
N LEU A 486 -9.03 26.35 0.96
CA LEU A 486 -8.81 25.92 2.35
C LEU A 486 -9.31 26.97 3.36
N GLU A 487 -9.16 28.26 3.06
CA GLU A 487 -9.65 29.35 3.90
C GLU A 487 -11.18 29.37 3.96
N GLU A 488 -11.84 29.23 2.81
CA GLU A 488 -13.29 29.10 2.71
C GLU A 488 -13.78 27.94 3.59
N PHE A 489 -13.19 26.75 3.42
CA PHE A 489 -13.59 25.57 4.18
C PHE A 489 -13.38 25.74 5.68
N ARG A 490 -12.22 26.30 6.08
CA ARG A 490 -11.90 26.58 7.48
C ARG A 490 -12.93 27.51 8.12
N ASN A 491 -13.34 28.55 7.40
CA ASN A 491 -14.30 29.52 7.91
C ASN A 491 -15.69 28.88 8.09
N ILE A 492 -16.14 28.06 7.12
CA ILE A 492 -17.40 27.33 7.23
C ILE A 492 -17.39 26.41 8.45
N LEU A 493 -16.35 25.56 8.59
CA LEU A 493 -16.24 24.64 9.74
C LEU A 493 -16.18 25.36 11.09
N SER A 494 -15.47 26.50 11.16
CA SER A 494 -15.38 27.30 12.39
C SER A 494 -16.73 27.90 12.78
N ASN A 495 -17.49 28.40 11.80
CA ASN A 495 -18.84 28.91 12.02
C ASN A 495 -19.79 27.79 12.48
N THR A 496 -19.72 26.61 11.85
CA THR A 496 -20.49 25.42 12.25
C THR A 496 -20.17 25.03 13.70
N TYR A 497 -18.88 25.00 14.08
CA TYR A 497 -18.46 24.69 15.45
C TYR A 497 -19.03 25.68 16.48
N ASN A 498 -18.95 26.99 16.19
CA ASN A 498 -19.46 28.04 17.09
C ASN A 498 -20.98 27.95 17.26
N ASN A 499 -21.71 27.58 16.20
CA ASN A 499 -23.16 27.41 16.25
C ASN A 499 -23.61 26.22 17.12
N ILE A 500 -22.82 25.14 17.20
CA ILE A 500 -23.11 23.99 18.07
C ILE A 500 -23.15 24.41 19.55
N ASN A 501 -22.27 25.32 19.96
CA ASN A 501 -22.20 25.80 21.35
C ASN A 501 -23.38 26.70 21.74
N ASN A 502 -24.15 27.21 20.77
CA ASN A 502 -25.28 28.10 20.99
C ASN A 502 -26.65 27.37 21.08
N ASN A 503 -26.65 26.06 21.37
CA ASN A 503 -27.83 25.18 21.54
C ASN A 503 -28.77 25.10 20.31
N LEU A 504 -28.45 24.18 19.40
CA LEU A 504 -29.31 23.83 18.25
C LEU A 504 -30.28 22.69 18.56
N ASN A 505 -31.53 22.83 18.10
CA ASN A 505 -32.60 21.83 18.24
C ASN A 505 -32.52 20.68 17.21
N ASN A 506 -31.54 20.65 16.29
CA ASN A 506 -31.44 19.59 15.27
C ASN A 506 -29.99 19.18 14.95
N ILE A 507 -29.39 18.39 15.84
CA ILE A 507 -27.98 17.93 15.73
C ILE A 507 -27.79 16.91 14.60
N ASP A 508 -28.78 16.05 14.34
CA ASP A 508 -28.69 15.01 13.31
C ASP A 508 -28.71 15.58 11.90
N GLU A 509 -29.54 16.59 11.63
CA GLU A 509 -29.53 17.32 10.36
C GLU A 509 -28.19 18.02 10.13
N LEU A 510 -27.69 18.74 11.13
CA LEU A 510 -26.40 19.44 11.04
C LEU A 510 -25.22 18.47 10.82
N TYR A 511 -25.28 17.29 11.44
CA TYR A 511 -24.28 16.25 11.21
C TYR A 511 -24.26 15.78 9.75
N ASN A 512 -25.43 15.50 9.18
CA ASN A 512 -25.54 15.07 7.79
C ASN A 512 -25.10 16.17 6.81
N GLU A 513 -25.47 17.43 7.06
CA GLU A 513 -25.01 18.58 6.27
C GLU A 513 -23.49 18.74 6.34
N THR A 514 -22.92 18.66 7.54
CA THR A 514 -21.46 18.76 7.74
C THR A 514 -20.73 17.60 7.06
N MET A 515 -21.28 16.38 7.13
CA MET A 515 -20.72 15.21 6.43
C MET A 515 -20.71 15.42 4.91
N ASN A 516 -21.80 15.95 4.35
CA ASN A 516 -21.87 16.27 2.92
C ASN A 516 -20.90 17.38 2.52
N LEU A 517 -20.77 18.42 3.35
CA LEU A 517 -19.80 19.50 3.16
C LEU A 517 -18.36 18.97 3.15
N VAL A 518 -17.99 18.11 4.10
CA VAL A 518 -16.66 17.48 4.14
C VAL A 518 -16.42 16.66 2.86
N LYS A 519 -17.41 15.90 2.40
CA LYS A 519 -17.35 15.14 1.13
C LYS A 519 -17.26 16.04 -0.11
N GLU A 520 -17.86 17.22 -0.08
CA GLU A 520 -17.74 18.23 -1.14
C GLU A 520 -16.31 18.80 -1.19
N TYR A 521 -15.77 19.20 -0.04
CA TYR A 521 -14.42 19.78 0.04
C TYR A 521 -13.30 18.77 -0.21
N GLN A 522 -13.52 17.48 0.08
CA GLN A 522 -12.67 16.38 -0.41
C GLN A 522 -12.50 16.41 -1.94
N LYS A 523 -13.56 16.79 -2.68
CA LYS A 523 -13.54 16.88 -4.14
C LYS A 523 -12.99 18.21 -4.63
N LYS A 524 -13.35 19.32 -3.96
CA LYS A 524 -12.88 20.67 -4.32
C LYS A 524 -11.37 20.85 -4.09
N ALA A 525 -10.82 20.26 -3.02
CA ALA A 525 -9.41 20.32 -2.66
C ALA A 525 -8.86 18.91 -2.56
N SER A 526 -8.33 18.37 -3.67
CA SER A 526 -7.84 16.99 -3.74
C SER A 526 -6.72 16.69 -2.73
N ILE A 527 -5.99 17.70 -2.26
CA ILE A 527 -5.01 17.58 -1.16
C ILE A 527 -5.63 17.09 0.16
N LEU A 528 -6.93 17.31 0.35
CA LEU A 528 -7.67 16.89 1.54
C LEU A 528 -8.37 15.52 1.37
N GLN A 529 -8.36 14.94 0.17
CA GLN A 529 -9.20 13.78 -0.16
C GLN A 529 -8.95 12.61 0.79
N THR A 530 -7.70 12.15 0.86
CA THR A 530 -7.30 11.00 1.67
C THR A 530 -7.47 11.29 3.16
N ILE A 531 -6.95 12.43 3.64
CA ILE A 531 -6.94 12.74 5.08
C ILE A 531 -8.36 12.92 5.64
N LEU A 532 -9.27 13.53 4.87
CA LEU A 532 -10.66 13.67 5.28
C LEU A 532 -11.41 12.34 5.15
N SER A 533 -11.05 11.46 4.21
CA SER A 533 -11.65 10.12 4.15
C SER A 533 -11.34 9.33 5.41
N THR A 534 -10.13 9.47 5.96
CA THR A 534 -9.78 8.95 7.29
C THR A 534 -10.66 9.56 8.37
N THR A 535 -10.83 10.89 8.37
CA THR A 535 -11.67 11.58 9.35
C THR A 535 -13.11 11.07 9.31
N ILE A 536 -13.70 10.88 8.13
CA ILE A 536 -15.03 10.29 7.95
C ILE A 536 -15.06 8.86 8.48
N LEU A 537 -14.11 8.02 8.08
CA LEU A 537 -14.04 6.62 8.50
C LEU A 537 -13.96 6.48 10.03
N MET A 538 -13.11 7.29 10.67
CA MET A 538 -12.98 7.31 12.14
C MET A 538 -14.24 7.83 12.83
N CYS A 539 -14.94 8.78 12.20
CA CYS A 539 -16.19 9.31 12.71
C CYS A 539 -17.33 8.29 12.63
N GLU A 540 -17.45 7.59 11.50
CA GLU A 540 -18.49 6.58 11.26
C GLU A 540 -18.29 5.32 12.11
N ARG A 541 -17.03 4.90 12.32
CA ARG A 541 -16.70 3.71 13.13
C ARG A 541 -16.71 3.95 14.64
N GLY A 542 -16.75 5.20 15.11
CA GLY A 542 -16.78 5.51 16.54
C GLY A 542 -18.14 5.23 17.18
N GLU A 543 -18.16 4.50 18.29
CA GLU A 543 -19.34 4.36 19.16
C GLU A 543 -19.52 5.66 19.98
N ARG A 544 -20.11 6.67 19.34
CA ARG A 544 -20.32 8.02 19.89
C ARG A 544 -21.73 8.51 19.59
N GLU A 545 -22.26 9.36 20.46
CA GLU A 545 -23.51 10.09 20.17
C GLU A 545 -23.33 11.02 18.96
N THR A 546 -24.41 11.35 18.24
CA THR A 546 -24.33 12.19 17.03
C THR A 546 -23.62 13.52 17.31
N ARG A 547 -23.87 14.13 18.48
CA ARG A 547 -23.22 15.38 18.89
C ARG A 547 -21.69 15.23 18.96
N GLU A 548 -21.20 14.16 19.56
CA GLU A 548 -19.77 13.87 19.66
C GLU A 548 -19.16 13.53 18.30
N LYS A 549 -19.89 12.79 17.45
CA LYS A 549 -19.49 12.53 16.05
C LYS A 549 -19.33 13.84 15.28
N LEU A 550 -20.29 14.74 15.39
CA LEU A 550 -20.24 16.05 14.76
C LEU A 550 -19.04 16.89 15.25
N ILE A 551 -18.85 16.99 16.56
CA ILE A 551 -17.71 17.72 17.15
C ILE A 551 -16.38 17.13 16.66
N PHE A 552 -16.25 15.80 16.67
CA PHE A 552 -15.05 15.12 16.19
C PHE A 552 -14.80 15.38 14.70
N LEU A 553 -15.84 15.24 13.86
CA LEU A 553 -15.75 15.48 12.42
C LEU A 553 -15.25 16.89 12.13
N ILE A 554 -15.81 17.90 12.81
CA ILE A 554 -15.40 19.31 12.63
C ILE A 554 -13.98 19.54 13.15
N ALA A 555 -13.66 19.08 14.36
CA ALA A 555 -12.37 19.32 14.98
C ALA A 555 -11.21 18.70 14.18
N GLU A 556 -11.34 17.44 13.76
CA GLU A 556 -10.33 16.78 12.94
C GLU A 556 -10.25 17.38 11.53
N SER A 557 -11.39 17.75 10.93
CA SER A 557 -11.38 18.45 9.63
C SER A 557 -10.66 19.79 9.73
N LEU A 558 -10.95 20.60 10.75
CA LEU A 558 -10.27 21.88 11.00
C LEU A 558 -8.78 21.69 11.22
N ARG A 559 -8.38 20.69 12.01
CA ARG A 559 -6.97 20.35 12.25
C ARG A 559 -6.25 20.04 10.93
N ASN A 560 -6.85 19.22 10.07
CA ASN A 560 -6.30 18.82 8.79
C ASN A 560 -6.22 20.00 7.79
N VAL A 561 -7.26 20.82 7.72
CA VAL A 561 -7.28 22.03 6.89
C VAL A 561 -6.21 23.02 7.35
N ASN A 562 -6.12 23.29 8.66
CA ASN A 562 -5.12 24.19 9.22
C ASN A 562 -3.68 23.68 8.98
N TYR A 563 -3.46 22.37 9.08
CA TYR A 563 -2.17 21.77 8.81
C TYR A 563 -1.64 22.12 7.41
N PHE A 564 -2.47 21.99 6.37
CA PHE A 564 -2.08 22.34 5.00
C PHE A 564 -2.12 23.85 4.75
N PHE A 565 -3.11 24.56 5.29
CA PHE A 565 -3.22 26.02 5.15
C PHE A 565 -1.96 26.76 5.62
N THR A 566 -1.42 26.39 6.78
CA THR A 566 -0.18 27.00 7.31
C THR A 566 1.02 26.71 6.39
N ARG A 567 1.16 25.47 5.90
CA ARG A 567 2.29 25.09 5.02
C ARG A 567 2.20 25.77 3.65
N ILE A 568 1.00 25.86 3.11
CA ILE A 568 0.71 26.56 1.87
C ILE A 568 0.98 28.06 2.02
N SER A 569 0.60 28.65 3.15
CA SER A 569 0.92 30.06 3.42
C SER A 569 2.43 30.31 3.47
N LEU A 570 3.18 29.43 4.13
CA LEU A 570 4.65 29.51 4.19
C LEU A 570 5.31 29.38 2.82
N ILE A 571 4.83 28.48 1.95
CA ILE A 571 5.43 28.34 0.61
C ILE A 571 5.11 29.54 -0.28
N ILE A 572 3.92 30.14 -0.17
CA ILE A 572 3.54 31.35 -0.92
C ILE A 572 4.49 32.52 -0.63
N GLU A 573 4.99 32.64 0.60
CA GLU A 573 5.97 33.66 0.97
C GLU A 573 7.36 33.41 0.38
N LYS A 574 7.72 32.14 0.18
CA LYS A 574 9.01 31.71 -0.37
C LYS A 574 9.07 31.74 -1.90
N LEU A 575 7.93 31.54 -2.56
CA LEU A 575 7.76 31.59 -4.02
C LEU A 575 7.56 33.02 -4.52
#